data_AF-A0A7V8SWW5-F1
#
_entry.id   AF-A0A7V8SWW5-F1
#
_cell.length_a   1.000
_cell.length_b   1.000
_cell.length_c   1.000
_cell.angle_alpha   90.00
_cell.angle_beta   90.00
_cell.angle_gamma   90.00
#
_symmetry.space_group_name_H-M   'P 1'
#
loop_
_entity.id
_entity.type
_entity.pdbx_description
1 polymer ?
#
loop_
_entity_poly.entity_id
_entity_poly.type
_entity_poly.pdbx_seq_one_letter_code
_entity_poly.pdbx_strand_id
1 'polypeptide(L)'
;MATSARLGIEDPEAFDRPRHSALVRITHWITTLAFFGLLASGIAILLAHPRLYWGETGTLGTPSLVDLPLPLVLVGQSGWGRYLHFLSAWACVLTGLVYVLWGLFTWHFRDHLLPNRDHSGDQERYNTPQRLSYLAVVFLLFPLIILTGLAMSPALASVFPALVIVFGGHQSARTIHFFVANLLVLFLLVHVTKVGFAGFSARVRAMVTGRTGAQRRVFRPSRLSRRKLVTSGVAVAAGASGLAVLARVADRYDLIPPDHGGLFGAGETLTYAA
;
A
#
# COMPACT_ATOMS: atom_id res chain seq x y z
N MET A 1 61.07 -0.30 27.38
CA MET A 1 60.21 -1.16 26.54
C MET A 1 58.85 -0.49 26.46
N ALA A 2 58.58 0.27 25.39
CA ALA A 2 57.33 1.01 25.21
C ALA A 2 56.33 0.13 24.48
N THR A 3 55.24 -0.25 25.15
CA THR A 3 54.13 -0.98 24.54
C THR A 3 53.26 0.03 23.80
N SER A 4 53.33 0.03 22.48
CA SER A 4 52.52 0.89 21.62
C SER A 4 51.05 0.51 21.76
N ALA A 5 50.26 1.45 22.30
CA ALA A 5 48.82 1.45 22.18
C ALA A 5 48.48 1.50 20.68
N ARG A 6 48.05 0.36 20.12
CA ARG A 6 47.37 0.34 18.82
C ARG A 6 46.04 1.08 19.02
N LEU A 7 46.07 2.37 18.76
CA LEU A 7 44.90 3.17 18.41
C LEU A 7 44.15 2.39 17.34
N GLY A 8 42.97 1.87 17.71
CA GLY A 8 41.99 1.39 16.76
C GLY A 8 41.56 2.57 15.90
N ILE A 9 42.28 2.80 14.80
CA ILE A 9 41.76 3.56 13.68
C ILE A 9 40.63 2.68 13.15
N GLU A 10 39.41 2.96 13.60
CA GLU A 10 38.20 2.48 12.93
C GLU A 10 38.33 2.92 11.47
N ASP A 11 38.40 1.95 10.56
CA ASP A 11 38.54 2.18 9.13
C ASP A 11 37.52 3.26 8.69
N PRO A 12 37.93 4.42 8.18
CA PRO A 12 37.00 5.46 7.75
C PRO A 12 36.08 4.98 6.63
N GLU A 13 36.43 3.89 5.94
CA GLU A 13 35.61 3.23 4.91
C GLU A 13 34.48 2.35 5.47
N ALA A 14 34.50 1.95 6.74
CA ALA A 14 33.39 1.21 7.35
C ALA A 14 32.13 2.07 7.53
N PHE A 15 32.25 3.40 7.40
CA PHE A 15 31.19 4.37 7.67
C PHE A 15 30.28 4.73 6.48
N ASP A 16 30.60 4.32 5.24
CA ASP A 16 29.82 4.72 4.04
C ASP A 16 29.25 3.53 3.24
N ARG A 17 28.98 2.39 3.88
CA ARG A 17 28.20 1.34 3.22
C ARG A 17 26.73 1.76 3.09
N PRO A 18 26.16 1.85 1.87
CA PRO A 18 24.76 2.18 1.70
C PRO A 18 23.91 1.14 2.42
N ARG A 19 23.02 1.59 3.31
CA ARG A 19 22.15 0.68 4.08
C ARG A 19 21.09 0.03 3.19
N HIS A 20 20.74 0.69 2.08
CA HIS A 20 19.83 0.21 1.06
C HIS A 20 20.47 0.42 -0.31
N SER A 21 20.57 -0.65 -1.10
CA SER A 21 21.05 -0.59 -2.48
C SER A 21 20.19 0.37 -3.32
N ALA A 22 20.80 1.00 -4.34
CA ALA A 22 20.09 1.87 -5.28
C ALA A 22 18.88 1.15 -5.92
N LEU A 23 19.02 -0.15 -6.24
CA LEU A 23 17.94 -0.97 -6.79
C LEU A 23 16.75 -1.03 -5.83
N VAL A 24 16.99 -1.32 -4.56
CA VAL A 24 15.94 -1.40 -3.52
C VAL A 24 15.21 -0.06 -3.40
N ARG A 25 15.95 1.05 -3.46
CA ARG A 25 15.37 2.40 -3.35
C ARG A 25 14.52 2.75 -4.56
N ILE A 26 15.04 2.55 -5.76
CA ILE A 26 14.34 2.86 -7.02
C ILE A 26 13.07 2.02 -7.13
N THR A 27 13.19 0.71 -6.94
CA THR A 27 12.03 -0.20 -6.99
C THR A 27 10.97 0.19 -5.95
N HIS A 28 11.38 0.49 -4.70
CA HIS A 28 10.45 0.98 -3.68
C HIS A 28 9.71 2.25 -4.12
N TRP A 29 10.42 3.28 -4.61
CA TRP A 29 9.78 4.56 -4.97
C TRP A 29 8.85 4.43 -6.17
N ILE A 30 9.22 3.61 -7.17
CA ILE A 30 8.34 3.28 -8.29
C ILE A 30 7.08 2.58 -7.78
N THR A 31 7.22 1.54 -6.95
CA THR A 31 6.07 0.83 -6.35
C THR A 31 5.22 1.75 -5.49
N THR A 32 5.82 2.70 -4.77
CA THR A 32 5.08 3.66 -3.93
C THR A 32 4.21 4.56 -4.78
N LEU A 33 4.78 5.17 -5.83
CA LEU A 33 4.03 6.04 -6.75
C LEU A 33 2.93 5.25 -7.49
N ALA A 34 3.25 4.05 -7.96
CA ALA A 34 2.30 3.17 -8.62
C ALA A 34 1.16 2.74 -7.67
N PHE A 35 1.45 2.48 -6.39
CA PHE A 35 0.42 2.18 -5.40
C PHE A 35 -0.56 3.35 -5.22
N PHE A 36 -0.07 4.60 -5.14
CA PHE A 36 -0.94 5.77 -5.08
C PHE A 36 -1.79 5.92 -6.34
N GLY A 37 -1.21 5.66 -7.52
CA GLY A 37 -1.94 5.62 -8.79
C GLY A 37 -3.05 4.55 -8.78
N LEU A 38 -2.75 3.33 -8.31
CA LEU A 38 -3.71 2.24 -8.14
C LEU A 38 -4.84 2.59 -7.17
N LEU A 39 -4.51 3.23 -6.05
CA LEU A 39 -5.50 3.63 -5.04
C LEU A 39 -6.46 4.70 -5.59
N ALA A 40 -5.92 5.79 -6.15
CA ALA A 40 -6.73 6.88 -6.67
C ALA A 40 -7.62 6.41 -7.85
N SER A 41 -7.03 5.65 -8.77
CA SER A 41 -7.79 5.09 -9.90
C SER A 41 -8.79 4.01 -9.48
N GLY A 42 -8.45 3.17 -8.50
CA GLY A 42 -9.34 2.15 -7.96
C GLY A 42 -10.59 2.75 -7.30
N ILE A 43 -10.44 3.86 -6.57
CA ILE A 43 -11.57 4.63 -6.03
C ILE A 43 -12.44 5.16 -7.17
N ALA A 44 -11.85 5.77 -8.20
CA ALA A 44 -12.61 6.28 -9.35
C ALA A 44 -13.39 5.17 -10.09
N ILE A 45 -12.79 3.99 -10.25
CA ILE A 45 -13.44 2.81 -10.83
C ILE A 45 -14.58 2.31 -9.94
N LEU A 46 -14.39 2.29 -8.62
CA LEU A 46 -15.40 1.85 -7.66
C LEU A 46 -16.62 2.78 -7.66
N LEU A 47 -16.40 4.10 -7.69
CA LEU A 47 -17.48 5.09 -7.72
C LEU A 47 -18.34 4.98 -8.99
N ALA A 48 -17.80 4.46 -10.09
CA ALA A 48 -18.58 4.20 -11.29
C ALA A 48 -19.60 3.06 -11.13
N HIS A 49 -19.39 2.15 -10.17
CA HIS A 49 -20.32 1.07 -9.83
C HIS A 49 -20.06 0.56 -8.40
N PRO A 50 -20.56 1.26 -7.37
CA PRO A 50 -20.24 0.99 -5.96
C PRO A 50 -21.06 -0.19 -5.39
N ARG A 51 -21.26 -1.22 -6.20
CA ARG A 51 -21.94 -2.46 -5.82
C ARG A 51 -21.04 -3.63 -6.11
N LEU A 52 -21.02 -4.62 -5.23
CA LEU A 52 -20.22 -5.84 -5.36
C LEU A 52 -21.15 -7.02 -5.55
N TYR A 53 -20.79 -7.93 -6.44
CA TYR A 53 -21.61 -9.08 -6.81
C TYR A 53 -20.77 -10.34 -6.70
N TRP A 54 -21.46 -11.48 -6.68
CA TRP A 54 -20.83 -12.77 -6.75
C TRP A 54 -21.32 -13.49 -8.01
N GLY A 55 -20.42 -14.10 -8.75
CA GLY A 55 -20.67 -14.77 -10.03
C GLY A 55 -20.02 -14.09 -11.23
N GLU A 56 -20.57 -14.39 -12.41
CA GLU A 56 -20.05 -13.93 -13.70
C GLU A 56 -20.48 -12.49 -14.03
N THR A 57 -21.76 -12.20 -13.86
CA THR A 57 -22.40 -10.94 -14.25
C THR A 57 -22.98 -10.20 -13.04
N GLY A 58 -23.10 -8.88 -13.15
CA GLY A 58 -23.63 -8.03 -12.09
C GLY A 58 -23.98 -6.66 -12.63
N THR A 59 -25.26 -6.32 -12.58
CA THR A 59 -25.81 -5.07 -13.11
C THR A 59 -26.81 -4.47 -12.13
N LEU A 60 -27.14 -3.19 -12.32
CA LEU A 60 -28.19 -2.54 -11.55
C LEU A 60 -29.52 -3.32 -11.70
N GLY A 61 -30.15 -3.63 -10.57
CA GLY A 61 -31.38 -4.42 -10.50
C GLY A 61 -31.18 -5.92 -10.29
N THR A 62 -29.93 -6.42 -10.35
CA THR A 62 -29.61 -7.80 -9.94
C THR A 62 -29.22 -7.86 -8.47
N PRO A 63 -29.44 -9.00 -7.77
CA PRO A 63 -29.03 -9.16 -6.38
C PRO A 63 -27.51 -8.94 -6.22
N SER A 64 -27.13 -7.92 -5.45
CA SER A 64 -25.76 -7.64 -5.08
C SER A 64 -25.40 -8.36 -3.76
N LEU A 65 -24.12 -8.63 -3.58
CA LEU A 65 -23.58 -9.18 -2.32
C LEU A 65 -23.39 -8.07 -1.29
N VAL A 66 -22.86 -6.92 -1.73
CA VAL A 66 -22.60 -5.75 -0.89
C VAL A 66 -22.89 -4.49 -1.69
N ASP A 67 -23.76 -3.65 -1.17
CA ASP A 67 -23.98 -2.29 -1.66
C ASP A 67 -23.20 -1.32 -0.78
N LEU A 68 -22.27 -0.57 -1.39
CA LEU A 68 -21.49 0.41 -0.66
C LEU A 68 -22.29 1.72 -0.58
N PRO A 69 -22.33 2.39 0.59
CA PRO A 69 -22.98 3.69 0.75
C PRO A 69 -22.10 4.81 0.15
N LEU A 70 -21.81 4.70 -1.15
CA LEU A 70 -20.98 5.61 -1.92
C LEU A 70 -21.78 6.16 -3.10
N PRO A 71 -21.52 7.41 -3.53
CA PRO A 71 -22.22 7.98 -4.67
C PRO A 71 -21.90 7.20 -5.94
N LEU A 72 -22.95 6.86 -6.70
CA LEU A 72 -22.82 6.30 -8.04
C LEU A 72 -22.51 7.44 -9.01
N VAL A 73 -21.27 7.51 -9.50
CA VAL A 73 -20.81 8.57 -10.40
C VAL A 73 -20.68 8.03 -11.82
N LEU A 74 -21.72 8.24 -12.63
CA LEU A 74 -21.82 7.68 -13.99
C LEU A 74 -21.04 8.48 -15.06
N VAL A 75 -20.63 9.71 -14.76
CA VAL A 75 -20.03 10.62 -15.75
C VAL A 75 -18.51 10.73 -15.57
N GLY A 76 -17.74 10.39 -16.60
CA GLY A 76 -16.32 10.75 -16.76
C GLY A 76 -15.28 9.98 -15.92
N GLN A 77 -15.65 9.36 -14.80
CA GLN A 77 -14.68 8.76 -13.85
C GLN A 77 -14.03 7.46 -14.35
N SER A 78 -14.74 6.63 -15.13
CA SER A 78 -14.26 5.30 -15.52
C SER A 78 -13.20 5.30 -16.61
N GLY A 79 -13.11 6.36 -17.42
CA GLY A 79 -12.17 6.43 -18.55
C GLY A 79 -10.71 6.56 -18.06
N TRP A 80 -10.37 7.73 -17.50
CA TRP A 80 -9.02 8.00 -16.98
C TRP A 80 -8.63 7.03 -15.86
N GLY A 81 -9.59 6.64 -15.02
CA GLY A 81 -9.38 5.69 -13.93
C GLY A 81 -8.86 4.36 -14.46
N ARG A 82 -9.50 3.76 -15.46
CA ARG A 82 -9.04 2.47 -16.03
C ARG A 82 -7.65 2.56 -16.63
N TYR A 83 -7.33 3.58 -17.42
CA TYR A 83 -6.00 3.72 -18.02
C TYR A 83 -4.91 3.90 -16.96
N LEU A 84 -5.13 4.77 -15.98
CA LEU A 84 -4.18 4.98 -14.89
C LEU A 84 -4.02 3.72 -14.03
N HIS A 85 -5.11 2.97 -13.81
CA HIS A 85 -5.09 1.74 -13.04
C HIS A 85 -4.23 0.68 -13.74
N PHE A 86 -4.47 0.41 -15.03
CA PHE A 86 -3.67 -0.55 -15.80
C PHE A 86 -2.21 -0.14 -15.90
N LEU A 87 -1.93 1.14 -16.16
CA LEU A 87 -0.56 1.66 -16.21
C LEU A 87 0.16 1.44 -14.87
N SER A 88 -0.49 1.80 -13.76
CA SER A 88 0.06 1.66 -12.42
C SER A 88 0.21 0.18 -12.02
N ALA A 89 -0.74 -0.67 -12.42
CA ALA A 89 -0.68 -2.12 -12.20
C ALA A 89 0.54 -2.72 -12.91
N TRP A 90 0.74 -2.42 -14.19
CA TRP A 90 1.91 -2.89 -14.94
C TRP A 90 3.22 -2.34 -14.39
N ALA A 91 3.26 -1.06 -14.00
CA ALA A 91 4.44 -0.49 -13.34
C ALA A 91 4.80 -1.27 -12.05
N CYS A 92 3.81 -1.57 -11.21
CA CYS A 92 3.99 -2.40 -10.00
C CYS A 92 4.45 -3.83 -10.32
N VAL A 93 3.78 -4.52 -11.25
CA VAL A 93 4.06 -5.91 -11.61
C VAL A 93 5.46 -6.05 -12.22
N LEU A 94 5.83 -5.20 -13.18
CA LEU A 94 7.14 -5.23 -13.81
C LEU A 94 8.25 -4.88 -12.81
N THR A 95 8.03 -3.89 -11.94
CA THR A 95 8.98 -3.54 -10.88
C THR A 95 9.17 -4.69 -9.90
N GLY A 96 8.07 -5.33 -9.48
CA GLY A 96 8.10 -6.51 -8.62
C GLY A 96 8.82 -7.68 -9.27
N LEU A 97 8.57 -7.93 -10.56
CA LEU A 97 9.24 -8.98 -11.33
C LEU A 97 10.74 -8.74 -11.40
N VAL A 98 11.18 -7.52 -11.73
CA VAL A 98 12.61 -7.14 -11.72
C VAL A 98 13.23 -7.40 -10.35
N TYR A 99 12.53 -7.01 -9.27
CA TYR A 99 13.02 -7.22 -7.91
C TYR A 99 13.16 -8.72 -7.56
N VAL A 100 12.18 -9.54 -7.93
CA VAL A 100 12.22 -11.00 -7.69
C VAL A 100 13.31 -11.67 -8.52
N LEU A 101 13.39 -11.37 -9.82
CA LEU A 101 14.41 -11.92 -10.72
C LEU A 101 15.82 -11.53 -10.26
N TRP A 102 16.01 -10.28 -9.85
CA TRP A 102 17.25 -9.83 -9.25
C TRP A 102 17.58 -10.62 -7.99
N GLY A 103 16.63 -10.78 -7.07
CA GLY A 103 16.80 -11.55 -5.84
C GLY A 103 17.19 -13.01 -6.09
N LEU A 104 16.58 -13.64 -7.11
CA LEU A 104 16.91 -15.00 -7.55
C LEU A 104 18.30 -15.09 -8.18
N PHE A 105 18.68 -14.12 -9.01
CA PHE A 105 19.97 -14.09 -9.73
C PHE A 105 21.15 -13.83 -8.81
N THR A 106 20.98 -12.99 -7.78
CA THR A 106 22.10 -12.59 -6.90
C THR A 106 22.45 -13.64 -5.83
N TRP A 107 21.84 -14.84 -5.86
CA TRP A 107 22.06 -15.91 -4.86
C TRP A 107 21.82 -15.50 -3.38
N HIS A 108 21.23 -14.32 -3.15
CA HIS A 108 21.04 -13.72 -1.83
C HIS A 108 20.12 -14.55 -0.93
N PHE A 109 19.21 -15.33 -1.52
CA PHE A 109 18.33 -16.23 -0.80
C PHE A 109 19.04 -17.47 -0.23
N ARG A 110 20.12 -17.98 -0.82
CA ARG A 110 20.79 -19.18 -0.30
C ARG A 110 21.66 -18.89 0.92
N ASP A 111 22.28 -17.70 0.98
CA ASP A 111 23.21 -17.36 2.07
C ASP A 111 22.51 -16.78 3.32
N HIS A 112 21.26 -16.32 3.22
CA HIS A 112 20.54 -15.70 4.34
C HIS A 112 19.24 -16.42 4.74
N LEU A 113 18.81 -17.47 4.02
CA LEU A 113 17.66 -18.29 4.44
C LEU A 113 18.03 -19.49 5.30
N LEU A 114 19.29 -19.93 5.27
CA LEU A 114 19.79 -20.95 6.19
C LEU A 114 20.19 -20.25 7.50
N PRO A 115 19.52 -20.54 8.63
CA PRO A 115 19.93 -19.98 9.91
C PRO A 115 21.34 -20.50 10.22
N ASN A 116 22.30 -19.59 10.42
CA ASN A 116 23.55 -19.94 11.06
C ASN A 116 23.20 -20.46 12.47
N ARG A 117 23.51 -21.72 12.74
CA ARG A 117 23.09 -22.47 13.95
C ARG A 117 24.08 -22.33 15.09
N ASP A 118 24.59 -21.14 15.24
CA ASP A 118 25.57 -20.74 16.21
C ASP A 118 25.21 -19.29 16.52
N HIS A 119 24.71 -19.08 17.74
CA HIS A 119 24.82 -17.90 18.60
C HIS A 119 23.73 -18.05 19.67
N SER A 120 24.13 -18.81 20.69
CA SER A 120 23.63 -18.78 22.05
C SER A 120 23.29 -17.37 22.55
N GLY A 121 22.10 -17.21 23.11
CA GLY A 121 21.76 -16.14 24.07
C GLY A 121 21.66 -14.73 23.50
N ASP A 122 20.52 -14.10 23.75
CA ASP A 122 20.30 -12.65 23.60
C ASP A 122 20.50 -12.04 22.20
N GLN A 123 19.44 -12.05 21.38
CA GLN A 123 19.07 -10.91 20.54
C GLN A 123 17.66 -11.04 19.90
N GLU A 124 16.80 -10.12 20.33
CA GLU A 124 15.63 -9.56 19.64
C GLU A 124 14.37 -10.43 19.42
N ARG A 125 13.34 -10.15 20.24
CA ARG A 125 11.93 -10.35 19.92
C ARG A 125 11.61 -9.78 18.53
N TYR A 126 11.68 -10.61 17.50
CA TYR A 126 10.99 -10.33 16.24
C TYR A 126 9.49 -10.31 16.55
N ASN A 127 8.81 -9.19 16.28
CA ASN A 127 7.35 -9.10 16.46
C ASN A 127 6.68 -10.13 15.53
N THR A 128 6.27 -11.28 16.07
CA THR A 128 5.53 -12.35 15.39
C THR A 128 4.41 -11.83 14.47
N PRO A 129 3.53 -10.90 14.90
CA PRO A 129 2.48 -10.38 14.02
C PRO A 129 3.03 -9.57 12.83
N GLN A 130 4.17 -8.90 13.00
CA GLN A 130 4.79 -8.15 11.91
C GLN A 130 5.39 -9.08 10.86
N ARG A 131 6.09 -10.14 11.28
CA ARG A 131 6.62 -11.15 10.36
C ARG A 131 5.50 -11.85 9.59
N LEU A 132 4.44 -12.24 10.30
CA LEU A 132 3.26 -12.85 9.70
C LEU A 132 2.60 -11.90 8.68
N SER A 133 2.47 -10.60 9.01
CA SER A 133 1.91 -9.62 8.07
C SER A 133 2.71 -9.51 6.78
N TYR A 134 4.05 -9.57 6.85
CA TYR A 134 4.88 -9.51 5.66
C TYR A 134 4.77 -10.78 4.81
N LEU A 135 4.73 -11.95 5.45
CA LEU A 135 4.53 -13.21 4.74
C LEU A 135 3.17 -13.25 4.05
N ALA A 136 2.10 -12.82 4.73
CA ALA A 136 0.77 -12.73 4.14
C ALA A 136 0.75 -11.75 2.95
N VAL A 137 1.37 -10.57 3.06
CA VAL A 137 1.42 -9.61 1.96
C VAL A 137 2.14 -10.19 0.75
N VAL A 138 3.32 -10.82 0.95
CA VAL A 138 4.17 -11.31 -0.14
C VAL A 138 3.62 -12.57 -0.79
N PHE A 139 3.14 -13.55 -0.01
CA PHE A 139 2.78 -14.87 -0.52
C PHE A 139 1.28 -15.07 -0.72
N LEU A 140 0.43 -14.18 -0.19
CA LEU A 140 -1.02 -14.29 -0.33
C LEU A 140 -1.62 -13.04 -1.01
N LEU A 141 -1.49 -11.85 -0.43
CA LEU A 141 -2.21 -10.67 -0.91
C LEU A 141 -1.70 -10.16 -2.25
N PHE A 142 -0.38 -10.06 -2.46
CA PHE A 142 0.16 -9.62 -3.76
C PHE A 142 -0.13 -10.60 -4.91
N PRO A 143 0.07 -11.92 -4.76
CA PRO A 143 -0.35 -12.86 -5.79
C PRO A 143 -1.84 -12.76 -6.08
N LEU A 144 -2.68 -12.66 -5.05
CA LEU A 144 -4.13 -12.63 -5.21
C LEU A 144 -4.63 -11.33 -5.88
N ILE A 145 -4.09 -10.16 -5.54
CA ILE A 145 -4.48 -8.89 -6.19
C ILE A 145 -4.06 -8.87 -7.66
N ILE A 146 -2.89 -9.46 -7.98
CA ILE A 146 -2.40 -9.58 -9.36
C ILE A 146 -3.30 -10.53 -10.14
N LEU A 147 -3.57 -11.73 -9.63
CA LEU A 147 -4.38 -12.73 -10.32
C LEU A 147 -5.81 -12.26 -10.55
N THR A 148 -6.44 -11.65 -9.53
CA THR A 148 -7.78 -11.05 -9.69
C THR A 148 -7.78 -9.87 -10.66
N GLY A 149 -6.72 -9.05 -10.68
CA GLY A 149 -6.54 -7.99 -11.68
C GLY A 149 -6.41 -8.53 -13.10
N LEU A 150 -5.65 -9.61 -13.30
CA LEU A 150 -5.51 -10.29 -14.59
C LEU A 150 -6.84 -10.92 -15.05
N ALA A 151 -7.61 -11.51 -14.13
CA ALA A 151 -8.93 -12.06 -14.43
C ALA A 151 -9.96 -10.99 -14.85
N MET A 152 -9.79 -9.74 -14.42
CA MET A 152 -10.63 -8.61 -14.85
C MET A 152 -10.14 -7.94 -16.14
N SER A 153 -8.97 -8.30 -16.66
CA SER A 153 -8.43 -7.73 -17.90
C SER A 153 -9.06 -8.38 -19.12
N PRO A 154 -9.74 -7.62 -20.02
CA PRO A 154 -10.37 -8.19 -21.21
C PRO A 154 -9.40 -8.97 -22.12
N ALA A 155 -8.16 -8.48 -22.24
CA ALA A 155 -7.15 -9.11 -23.09
C ALA A 155 -6.62 -10.43 -22.51
N LEU A 156 -6.56 -10.57 -21.18
CA LEU A 156 -6.06 -11.79 -20.55
C LEU A 156 -7.17 -12.80 -20.33
N ALA A 157 -8.38 -12.35 -20.01
CA ALA A 157 -9.54 -13.21 -19.86
C ALA A 157 -9.93 -13.93 -21.16
N SER A 158 -9.73 -13.28 -22.32
CA SER A 158 -9.99 -13.91 -23.62
C SER A 158 -8.99 -15.00 -23.99
N VAL A 159 -7.74 -14.87 -23.54
CA VAL A 159 -6.66 -15.84 -23.82
C VAL A 159 -6.62 -16.95 -22.76
N PHE A 160 -6.88 -16.61 -21.50
CA PHE A 160 -6.79 -17.50 -20.34
C PHE A 160 -8.10 -17.50 -19.52
N PRO A 161 -9.21 -18.03 -20.07
CA PRO A 161 -10.52 -18.00 -19.40
C PRO A 161 -10.52 -18.74 -18.05
N ALA A 162 -9.62 -19.72 -17.88
CA ALA A 162 -9.42 -20.42 -16.61
C ALA A 162 -9.15 -19.48 -15.42
N LEU A 163 -8.50 -18.33 -15.64
CA LEU A 163 -8.26 -17.33 -14.60
C LEU A 163 -9.58 -16.80 -14.01
N VAL A 164 -10.59 -16.60 -14.86
CA VAL A 164 -11.92 -16.09 -14.46
C VAL A 164 -12.72 -17.20 -13.76
N ILE A 165 -12.66 -18.41 -14.32
CA ILE A 165 -13.39 -19.58 -13.81
C ILE A 165 -12.94 -19.93 -12.39
N VAL A 166 -11.64 -19.89 -12.10
CA VAL A 166 -11.10 -20.21 -10.76
C VAL A 166 -11.65 -19.28 -9.68
N PHE A 167 -11.96 -18.02 -10.02
CA PHE A 167 -12.56 -17.08 -9.08
C PHE A 167 -14.09 -17.17 -9.04
N GLY A 168 -14.72 -18.02 -9.84
CA GLY A 168 -16.18 -18.10 -9.93
C GLY A 168 -16.80 -16.94 -10.69
N GLY A 169 -16.04 -16.30 -11.59
CA GLY A 169 -16.53 -15.31 -12.54
C GLY A 169 -15.97 -13.91 -12.40
N HIS A 170 -16.25 -13.05 -13.40
CA HIS A 170 -15.71 -11.68 -13.45
C HIS A 170 -16.13 -10.81 -12.27
N GLN A 171 -17.38 -10.90 -11.81
CA GLN A 171 -17.82 -10.11 -10.65
C GLN A 171 -17.21 -10.64 -9.35
N SER A 172 -17.12 -11.96 -9.20
CA SER A 172 -16.43 -12.57 -8.06
C SER A 172 -14.98 -12.08 -7.96
N ALA A 173 -14.25 -12.06 -9.09
CA ALA A 173 -12.89 -11.53 -9.16
C ALA A 173 -12.83 -10.06 -8.72
N ARG A 174 -13.79 -9.21 -9.15
CA ARG A 174 -13.87 -7.80 -8.70
C ARG A 174 -14.09 -7.68 -7.20
N THR A 175 -14.99 -8.48 -6.65
CA THR A 175 -15.30 -8.48 -5.21
C THR A 175 -14.10 -8.91 -4.39
N ILE A 176 -13.42 -9.99 -4.79
CA ILE A 176 -12.17 -10.44 -4.14
C ILE A 176 -11.10 -9.36 -4.24
N HIS A 177 -10.91 -8.77 -5.43
CA HIS A 177 -9.94 -7.69 -5.65
C HIS A 177 -10.19 -6.50 -4.73
N PHE A 178 -11.45 -6.08 -4.57
CA PHE A 178 -11.83 -4.99 -3.66
C PHE A 178 -11.42 -5.29 -2.21
N PHE A 179 -11.70 -6.48 -1.69
CA PHE A 179 -11.32 -6.83 -0.31
C PHE A 179 -9.81 -6.91 -0.13
N VAL A 180 -9.10 -7.52 -1.08
CA VAL A 180 -7.63 -7.61 -1.04
C VAL A 180 -6.99 -6.22 -1.12
N ALA A 181 -7.52 -5.33 -1.97
CA ALA A 181 -7.06 -3.95 -2.04
C ALA A 181 -7.23 -3.23 -0.71
N ASN A 182 -8.35 -3.40 -0.01
CA ASN A 182 -8.57 -2.82 1.32
C ASN A 182 -7.61 -3.38 2.37
N LEU A 183 -7.30 -4.68 2.33
CA LEU A 183 -6.29 -5.28 3.22
C LEU A 183 -4.88 -4.72 2.95
N LEU A 184 -4.53 -4.48 1.68
CA LEU A 184 -3.26 -3.84 1.31
C LEU A 184 -3.20 -2.37 1.74
N VAL A 185 -4.31 -1.63 1.63
CA VAL A 185 -4.42 -0.26 2.16
C VAL A 185 -4.25 -0.25 3.67
N LEU A 186 -4.92 -1.15 4.40
CA LEU A 186 -4.76 -1.29 5.84
C LEU A 186 -3.30 -1.59 6.22
N PHE A 187 -2.65 -2.51 5.50
CA PHE A 187 -1.23 -2.79 5.68
C PHE A 187 -0.36 -1.55 5.46
N LEU A 188 -0.63 -0.77 4.39
CA LEU A 188 0.09 0.48 4.11
C LEU A 188 -0.06 1.49 5.25
N LEU A 189 -1.28 1.68 5.76
CA LEU A 189 -1.54 2.59 6.88
C LEU A 189 -0.72 2.17 8.11
N VAL A 190 -0.80 0.90 8.49
CA VAL A 190 -0.02 0.35 9.61
C VAL A 190 1.48 0.48 9.37
N HIS A 191 1.95 0.24 8.13
CA HIS A 191 3.35 0.40 7.75
C HIS A 191 3.81 1.85 7.95
N VAL A 192 3.09 2.83 7.40
CA VAL A 192 3.41 4.26 7.51
C VAL A 192 3.36 4.74 8.95
N THR A 193 2.39 4.30 9.74
CA THR A 193 2.30 4.62 11.18
C THR A 193 3.54 4.11 11.93
N LYS A 194 3.98 2.88 11.67
CA LYS A 194 5.22 2.34 12.26
C LYS A 194 6.46 3.14 11.85
N VAL A 195 6.56 3.55 10.59
CA VAL A 195 7.63 4.43 10.10
C VAL A 195 7.58 5.79 10.80
N GLY A 196 6.38 6.31 11.04
CA GLY A 196 6.12 7.52 11.82
C GLY A 196 6.72 7.45 13.22
N PHE A 197 6.35 6.43 14.00
CA PHE A 197 6.86 6.20 15.35
C PHE A 197 8.37 5.93 15.39
N ALA A 198 8.93 5.30 14.36
CA ALA A 198 10.37 5.03 14.24
C ALA A 198 11.21 6.24 13.78
N GLY A 199 10.59 7.41 13.58
CA GLY A 199 11.24 8.65 13.14
C GLY A 199 11.15 8.87 11.63
N PHE A 200 9.96 9.27 11.15
CA PHE A 200 9.60 9.43 9.73
C PHE A 200 10.70 10.08 8.87
N SER A 201 11.14 11.30 9.21
CA SER A 201 12.09 12.06 8.38
C SER A 201 13.44 11.37 8.25
N ALA A 202 13.92 10.72 9.30
CA ALA A 202 15.17 9.98 9.25
C ALA A 202 15.06 8.73 8.35
N ARG A 203 13.93 8.03 8.41
CA ARG A 203 13.66 6.81 7.61
C ARG A 203 13.43 7.13 6.14
N VAL A 204 12.61 8.14 5.85
CA VAL A 204 12.39 8.62 4.47
C VAL A 204 13.69 9.12 3.87
N ARG A 205 14.45 9.95 4.60
CA ARG A 205 15.76 10.41 4.11
C ARG A 205 16.72 9.25 3.84
N ALA A 206 16.74 8.22 4.69
CA ALA A 206 17.55 7.04 4.44
C ALA A 206 17.12 6.29 3.16
N MET A 207 15.82 6.19 2.88
CA MET A 207 15.31 5.60 1.63
C MET A 207 15.53 6.49 0.40
N VAL A 208 15.59 7.81 0.57
CA VAL A 208 15.90 8.75 -0.52
C VAL A 208 17.39 8.84 -0.81
N THR A 209 18.26 8.76 0.20
CA THR A 209 19.71 9.02 0.04
C THR A 209 20.58 7.76 0.11
N GLY A 210 20.06 6.65 0.64
CA GLY A 210 20.82 5.41 0.86
C GLY A 210 21.78 5.45 2.07
N ARG A 211 22.01 6.63 2.67
CA ARG A 211 22.89 6.81 3.83
C ARG A 211 22.08 6.96 5.11
N THR A 212 22.31 6.10 6.10
CA THR A 212 21.94 6.41 7.48
C THR A 212 22.99 7.37 8.01
N GLY A 213 22.66 8.66 8.11
CA GLY A 213 23.57 9.63 8.71
C GLY A 213 24.09 9.08 10.04
N ALA A 214 25.42 9.00 10.17
CA ALA A 214 26.11 8.58 11.38
C ALA A 214 25.66 9.48 12.55
N GLN A 215 24.61 9.07 13.24
CA GLN A 215 24.24 9.64 14.51
C GLN A 215 25.25 9.10 15.51
N ARG A 216 26.32 9.87 15.69
CA ARG A 216 27.23 9.79 16.84
C ARG A 216 26.35 9.68 18.09
N ARG A 217 26.14 8.47 18.60
CA ARG A 217 25.33 8.24 19.81
C ARG A 217 26.15 8.68 21.00
N VAL A 218 26.16 9.98 21.26
CA VAL A 218 26.14 10.42 22.67
C VAL A 218 24.74 10.08 23.13
N PHE A 219 24.60 9.06 24.00
CA PHE A 219 23.33 8.71 24.62
C PHE A 219 22.80 9.94 25.36
N ARG A 220 21.82 10.63 24.77
CA ARG A 220 21.04 11.67 25.40
C ARG A 220 19.60 11.16 25.46
N PRO A 221 19.02 10.88 26.63
CA PRO A 221 17.65 10.40 26.73
C PRO A 221 16.72 11.43 26.08
N SER A 222 16.11 11.07 24.96
CA SER A 222 15.23 11.98 24.22
C SER A 222 13.90 12.07 24.94
N ARG A 223 13.68 13.17 25.68
CA ARG A 223 12.33 13.61 26.01
C ARG A 223 11.57 13.81 24.70
N LEU A 224 10.48 13.08 24.49
CA LEU A 224 9.60 13.25 23.34
C LEU A 224 9.04 14.68 23.36
N SER A 225 9.62 15.57 22.55
CA SER A 225 9.16 16.95 22.44
C SER A 225 7.78 16.98 21.79
N ARG A 226 6.85 17.76 22.37
CA ARG A 226 5.50 17.99 21.84
C ARG A 226 5.50 18.31 20.34
N ARG A 227 6.54 18.97 19.82
CA ARG A 227 6.72 19.26 18.38
C ARG A 227 6.82 18.00 17.50
N LYS A 228 7.49 16.93 17.97
CA LYS A 228 7.58 15.65 17.23
C LYS A 228 6.24 14.92 17.21
N LEU A 229 5.49 14.98 18.31
CA LEU A 229 4.15 14.40 18.39
C LEU A 229 3.18 15.15 17.46
N VAL A 230 3.26 16.48 17.42
CA VAL A 230 2.46 17.33 16.54
C VAL A 230 2.82 17.10 15.07
N THR A 231 4.10 16.99 14.70
CA THR A 231 4.47 16.74 13.29
C THR A 231 4.05 15.36 12.80
N SER A 232 4.19 14.31 13.63
CA SER A 232 3.65 12.98 13.31
C SER A 232 2.12 12.97 13.25
N GLY A 233 1.45 13.68 14.16
CA GLY A 233 -0.01 13.85 14.17
C GLY A 233 -0.52 14.64 12.96
N VAL A 234 0.20 15.69 12.53
CA VAL A 234 -0.13 16.51 11.36
C VAL A 234 0.01 15.72 10.07
N ALA A 235 0.99 14.80 9.95
CA ALA A 235 1.11 13.94 8.77
C ALA A 235 -0.06 12.95 8.65
N VAL A 236 -0.52 12.38 9.76
CA VAL A 236 -1.72 11.51 9.81
C VAL A 236 -2.98 12.33 9.53
N ALA A 237 -3.09 13.51 10.16
CA ALA A 237 -4.20 14.42 9.94
C ALA A 237 -4.24 14.91 8.49
N ALA A 238 -3.12 15.21 7.84
CA ALA A 238 -3.08 15.63 6.43
C ALA A 238 -3.63 14.56 5.48
N GLY A 239 -3.41 13.28 5.79
CA GLY A 239 -4.03 12.16 5.07
C GLY A 239 -5.56 12.11 5.24
N ALA A 240 -6.06 12.34 6.45
CA ALA A 240 -7.49 12.44 6.73
C ALA A 240 -8.12 13.74 6.17
N SER A 241 -7.38 14.84 6.19
CA SER A 241 -7.76 16.14 5.63
C SER A 241 -7.84 16.08 4.11
N GLY A 242 -7.05 15.24 3.44
CA GLY A 242 -7.20 14.98 2.00
C GLY A 242 -8.59 14.45 1.66
N LEU A 243 -9.09 13.48 2.43
CA LEU A 243 -10.47 12.97 2.32
C LEU A 243 -11.52 14.05 2.68
N ALA A 244 -11.28 14.84 3.73
CA ALA A 244 -12.20 15.92 4.12
C ALA A 244 -12.23 17.10 3.14
N VAL A 245 -11.11 17.41 2.47
CA VAL A 245 -11.03 18.42 1.41
C VAL A 245 -11.72 17.89 0.17
N LEU A 246 -11.56 16.62 -0.19
CA LEU A 246 -12.32 16.00 -1.28
C LEU A 246 -13.83 16.03 -0.99
N ALA A 247 -14.26 15.77 0.24
CA ALA A 247 -15.65 15.90 0.67
C ALA A 247 -16.14 17.37 0.60
N ARG A 248 -15.35 18.35 1.05
CA ARG A 248 -15.71 19.78 0.94
C ARG A 248 -15.68 20.33 -0.48
N VAL A 249 -14.82 19.82 -1.33
CA VAL A 249 -14.78 20.15 -2.76
C VAL A 249 -16.01 19.59 -3.44
N ALA A 250 -16.41 18.35 -3.10
CA ALA A 250 -17.67 17.78 -3.56
C ALA A 250 -18.89 18.62 -3.12
N ASP A 251 -18.92 19.09 -1.87
CA ASP A 251 -19.95 19.99 -1.35
C ASP A 251 -19.98 21.34 -2.09
N ARG A 252 -18.81 21.96 -2.31
CA ARG A 252 -18.69 23.26 -3.01
C ARG A 252 -19.14 23.21 -4.48
N TYR A 253 -19.04 22.06 -5.13
CA TYR A 253 -19.44 21.86 -6.52
C TYR A 253 -20.80 21.15 -6.66
N ASP A 254 -21.63 21.10 -5.60
CA ASP A 254 -22.98 20.52 -5.61
C ASP A 254 -23.00 19.04 -6.03
N LEU A 255 -21.91 18.31 -5.76
CA LEU A 255 -21.79 16.87 -6.01
C LEU A 255 -22.38 16.01 -4.87
N ILE A 256 -22.89 16.64 -3.82
CA ILE A 256 -23.51 16.01 -2.64
C ILE A 256 -24.99 16.44 -2.57
N PRO A 257 -25.94 15.50 -2.59
CA PRO A 257 -27.36 15.82 -2.44
C PRO A 257 -27.69 16.52 -1.10
N PRO A 258 -28.66 17.45 -1.08
CA PRO A 258 -28.92 18.34 0.06
C PRO A 258 -29.40 17.66 1.36
N ASP A 259 -29.69 16.36 1.35
CA ASP A 259 -30.34 15.61 2.44
C ASP A 259 -29.46 14.51 3.10
N HIS A 260 -28.13 14.67 3.06
CA HIS A 260 -27.13 13.72 3.59
C HIS A 260 -27.03 13.59 5.13
N GLY A 261 -27.89 14.28 5.90
CA GLY A 261 -27.73 14.49 7.35
C GLY A 261 -28.53 13.60 8.32
N GLY A 262 -29.36 12.66 7.83
CA GLY A 262 -30.21 11.82 8.69
C GLY A 262 -29.47 10.63 9.34
N LEU A 263 -29.92 10.17 10.51
CA LEU A 263 -29.34 9.02 11.25
C LEU A 263 -29.40 7.68 10.47
N PHE A 264 -30.20 7.61 9.39
CA PHE A 264 -30.26 6.53 8.41
C PHE A 264 -30.06 7.00 6.95
N GLY A 265 -29.56 8.23 6.74
CA GLY A 265 -29.00 8.69 5.46
C GLY A 265 -29.80 8.43 4.18
N ALA A 266 -31.12 8.64 4.20
CA ALA A 266 -31.93 8.93 3.02
C ALA A 266 -33.15 9.74 3.50
N GLY A 267 -33.15 11.05 3.25
CA GLY A 267 -34.26 11.92 3.58
C GLY A 267 -35.42 11.71 2.61
N GLU A 268 -36.52 11.21 3.15
CA GLU A 268 -37.90 11.41 2.74
C GLU A 268 -38.17 12.58 1.76
N THR A 269 -37.96 12.41 0.44
CA THR A 269 -38.65 13.23 -0.59
C THR A 269 -39.04 12.46 -1.86
N LEU A 270 -38.94 11.13 -1.92
CA LEU A 270 -39.48 10.34 -3.05
C LEU A 270 -40.89 9.78 -2.79
N THR A 271 -41.69 10.48 -2.00
CA THR A 271 -43.15 10.29 -1.93
C THR A 271 -43.79 11.61 -2.36
N TYR A 272 -44.59 11.56 -3.43
CA TYR A 272 -45.22 12.66 -4.20
C TYR A 272 -44.23 13.40 -5.13
N ALA A 273 -44.40 13.57 -6.44
CA ALA A 273 -45.47 13.36 -7.41
C ALA A 273 -44.81 13.25 -8.82
N ALA A 274 -45.36 12.41 -9.71
CA ALA A 274 -45.94 12.82 -11.01
C ALA A 274 -44.93 13.34 -12.06
#